data_AF-A0A845YZ53-F1
#
_entry.id   AF-A0A845YZ53-F1
#
_cell.length_a   1.000
_cell.length_b   1.000
_cell.length_c   1.000
_cell.angle_alpha   90.00
_cell.angle_beta   90.00
_cell.angle_gamma   90.00
#
_symmetry.space_group_name_H-M   'P 1'
#
loop_
_entity.id
_entity.type
_entity.pdbx_description
1 polymer ?
#
loop_
_entity_poly.entity_id
_entity_poly.type
_entity_poly.pdbx_seq_one_letter_code
_entity_poly.pdbx_strand_id
1 'polypeptide(L)'
;MSNQKHRLINQAILAIVTTFGLFSASVANAASLNVLWYGHTAYNAKISNLAPLAPTFDPEGDGSLDWNLTIWNPQDPTPNFSDYDVLAIGTGGGDTTTIFNNKEAIAAARGNRTFLSGQDADRHYSSRPGPRPDGPLGFLVNAINWAGSGEGMGIVALVGQNWWLNDRSFLKDELEGYVSYFAEQNVVIPAESSDFPVNEGLTTAGLSNWNTSAHTGFDKNIPGYLSINDAGSRPGYAVTIVSASEADGGTLGSETEKVPEPSTMAMLGMTAIALFGYKRQRRS
;
A
#
# COMPACT_ATOMS: atom_id res chain seq x y z
N MET A 1 -47.28 11.08 54.90
CA MET A 1 -46.00 10.46 54.53
C MET A 1 -46.11 9.73 53.19
N SER A 2 -46.27 10.46 52.07
CA SER A 2 -46.57 9.85 50.76
C SER A 2 -45.99 10.62 49.56
N ASN A 3 -44.82 11.24 49.68
CA ASN A 3 -44.23 11.99 48.56
C ASN A 3 -42.73 11.76 48.34
N GLN A 4 -42.17 10.66 48.84
CA GLN A 4 -40.77 10.30 48.60
C GLN A 4 -40.56 8.99 47.84
N LYS A 5 -41.58 8.12 47.74
CA LYS A 5 -41.48 6.84 47.02
C LYS A 5 -41.65 6.94 45.50
N HIS A 6 -42.21 8.03 44.96
CA HIS A 6 -42.42 8.18 43.51
C HIS A 6 -41.24 8.82 42.77
N ARG A 7 -40.27 9.41 43.49
CA ARG A 7 -39.07 9.98 42.87
C ARG A 7 -37.96 8.96 42.59
N LEU A 8 -37.96 7.82 43.30
CA LEU A 8 -36.92 6.79 43.15
C LEU A 8 -37.23 5.75 42.06
N ILE A 9 -38.49 5.57 41.65
CA ILE A 9 -38.84 4.63 40.58
C ILE A 9 -38.61 5.24 39.19
N ASN A 10 -38.75 6.56 39.04
CA ASN A 10 -38.50 7.24 37.75
C ASN A 10 -37.01 7.50 37.48
N GLN A 11 -36.12 7.32 38.46
CA GLN A 11 -34.67 7.37 38.25
C GLN A 11 -34.05 5.99 38.04
N ALA A 12 -34.78 4.90 38.36
CA ALA A 12 -34.32 3.53 38.08
C ALA A 12 -34.62 3.08 36.64
N ILE A 13 -35.57 3.69 35.92
CA ILE A 13 -35.84 3.38 34.50
C ILE A 13 -34.97 4.21 33.56
N LEU A 14 -34.37 5.32 34.04
CA LEU A 14 -33.38 6.10 33.28
C LEU A 14 -31.93 5.58 33.44
N ALA A 15 -31.75 4.46 34.14
CA ALA A 15 -30.45 3.81 34.34
C ALA A 15 -30.37 2.41 33.69
N ILE A 16 -31.32 2.05 32.82
CA ILE A 16 -31.31 0.82 32.00
C ILE A 16 -31.28 1.16 30.49
N VAL A 17 -30.95 2.39 30.12
CA VAL A 17 -30.67 2.77 28.70
C VAL A 17 -29.22 3.22 28.50
N THR A 18 -28.43 3.34 29.58
CA THR A 18 -27.03 3.78 29.53
C THR A 18 -26.00 2.64 29.47
N THR A 19 -26.39 1.43 29.06
CA THR A 19 -25.47 0.27 28.99
C THR A 19 -25.56 -0.56 27.71
N PHE A 20 -26.26 -0.10 26.68
CA PHE A 20 -26.15 -0.67 25.33
C PHE A 20 -26.06 0.45 24.29
N GLY A 21 -25.19 1.42 24.57
CA GLY A 21 -24.40 2.01 23.48
C GLY A 21 -23.47 0.91 23.00
N LEU A 22 -24.01 -0.03 22.22
CA LEU A 22 -23.23 -0.78 21.26
C LEU A 22 -22.58 0.31 20.40
N PHE A 23 -21.38 0.72 20.80
CA PHE A 23 -20.33 0.92 19.83
C PHE A 23 -20.28 -0.40 19.07
N SER A 24 -21.10 -0.52 18.02
CA SER A 24 -20.63 -1.11 16.80
C SER A 24 -19.41 -0.27 16.45
N ALA A 25 -18.28 -0.59 17.08
CA ALA A 25 -17.01 -0.45 16.42
C ALA A 25 -17.26 -1.26 15.15
N SER A 26 -17.56 -0.56 14.06
CA SER A 26 -17.22 -1.08 12.76
C SER A 26 -15.77 -1.47 12.94
N VAL A 27 -15.51 -2.77 13.01
CA VAL A 27 -14.20 -3.29 12.69
C VAL A 27 -13.98 -2.72 11.30
N ALA A 28 -13.22 -1.63 11.22
CA ALA A 28 -12.69 -1.18 9.96
C ALA A 28 -11.91 -2.39 9.48
N ASN A 29 -12.45 -3.11 8.51
CA ASN A 29 -11.61 -4.03 7.76
C ASN A 29 -10.52 -3.14 7.18
N ALA A 30 -9.27 -3.39 7.55
CA ALA A 30 -8.16 -2.76 6.85
C ALA A 30 -8.39 -3.00 5.36
N ALA A 31 -8.31 -1.95 4.55
CA ALA A 31 -8.43 -2.14 3.13
C ALA A 31 -7.30 -3.07 2.67
N SER A 32 -7.61 -3.95 1.73
CA SER A 32 -6.67 -4.97 1.26
C SER A 32 -6.25 -4.71 -0.17
N LEU A 33 -4.96 -4.87 -0.47
CA LEU A 33 -4.44 -4.90 -1.83
C LEU A 33 -4.25 -6.33 -2.33
N ASN A 34 -4.67 -6.62 -3.55
CA ASN A 34 -4.29 -7.80 -4.31
C ASN A 34 -2.89 -7.58 -4.90
N VAL A 35 -1.88 -8.18 -4.28
CA VAL A 35 -0.47 -8.02 -4.66
C VAL A 35 -0.02 -9.22 -5.49
N LEU A 36 0.25 -8.99 -6.78
CA LEU A 36 0.89 -9.98 -7.64
C LEU A 36 2.41 -9.82 -7.53
N TRP A 37 3.08 -10.78 -6.92
CA TRP A 37 4.54 -10.78 -6.79
C TRP A 37 5.20 -11.69 -7.82
N TYR A 38 6.09 -11.13 -8.63
CA TYR A 38 6.96 -11.86 -9.54
C TYR A 38 8.41 -11.68 -9.12
N GLY A 39 9.06 -12.75 -8.66
CA GLY A 39 10.42 -12.66 -8.13
C GLY A 39 11.23 -13.93 -8.30
N HIS A 40 12.53 -13.81 -8.05
CA HIS A 40 13.40 -14.98 -7.97
C HIS A 40 12.97 -15.88 -6.80
N THR A 41 13.00 -17.20 -6.97
CA THR A 41 12.52 -18.18 -5.98
C THR A 41 13.14 -17.99 -4.58
N ALA A 42 14.43 -17.61 -4.53
CA ALA A 42 15.13 -17.28 -3.27
C ALA A 42 14.56 -16.08 -2.51
N TYR A 43 13.79 -15.21 -3.17
CA TYR A 43 13.15 -14.03 -2.59
C TYR A 43 11.62 -14.20 -2.44
N ASN A 44 11.03 -15.25 -3.00
CA ASN A 44 9.60 -15.53 -2.80
C ASN A 44 9.30 -15.90 -1.34
N ALA A 45 10.13 -16.73 -0.71
CA ALA A 45 10.00 -17.03 0.73
C ALA A 45 10.16 -15.78 1.60
N LYS A 46 10.89 -14.79 1.09
CA LYS A 46 11.16 -13.54 1.78
C LYS A 46 9.91 -12.64 1.78
N ILE A 47 9.35 -12.38 0.61
CA ILE A 47 8.11 -11.59 0.52
C ILE A 47 6.95 -12.27 1.27
N SER A 48 6.84 -13.60 1.26
CA SER A 48 5.80 -14.31 2.03
C SER A 48 5.89 -14.08 3.54
N ASN A 49 7.10 -13.79 4.07
CA ASN A 49 7.28 -13.43 5.47
C ASN A 49 7.06 -11.93 5.73
N LEU A 50 7.25 -11.08 4.72
CA LEU A 50 7.06 -9.64 4.84
C LEU A 50 5.59 -9.24 4.71
N ALA A 51 4.82 -9.85 3.81
CA ALA A 51 3.43 -9.48 3.55
C ALA A 51 2.54 -9.48 4.81
N PRO A 52 2.64 -10.45 5.74
CA PRO A 52 1.89 -10.40 7.01
C PRO A 52 2.30 -9.26 7.95
N LEU A 53 3.41 -8.58 7.68
CA LEU A 53 3.90 -7.43 8.45
C LEU A 53 3.48 -6.09 7.84
N ALA A 54 3.00 -6.06 6.60
CA ALA A 54 2.47 -4.85 5.96
C ALA A 54 1.45 -4.10 6.84
N PRO A 55 0.43 -4.76 7.45
CA PRO A 55 -0.53 -4.07 8.32
C PRO A 55 0.06 -3.59 9.65
N THR A 56 1.31 -3.92 9.96
CA THR A 56 1.99 -3.43 11.19
C THR A 56 2.82 -2.17 10.94
N PHE A 57 2.89 -1.72 9.68
CA PHE A 57 3.64 -0.55 9.27
C PHE A 57 2.68 0.60 8.99
N ASP A 58 2.64 1.55 9.93
CA ASP A 58 1.79 2.75 9.89
C ASP A 58 2.48 3.86 10.71
N PRO A 59 3.58 4.44 10.19
CA PRO A 59 4.35 5.43 10.94
C PRO A 59 3.60 6.75 11.19
N GLU A 60 2.68 7.15 10.32
CA GLU A 60 1.85 8.36 10.51
C GLU A 60 0.50 8.10 11.21
N GLY A 61 0.08 6.85 11.35
CA GLY A 61 -1.17 6.48 12.02
C GLY A 61 -2.40 6.76 11.16
N ASP A 62 -2.25 6.81 9.83
CA ASP A 62 -3.31 7.13 8.87
C ASP A 62 -4.02 5.87 8.35
N GLY A 63 -3.49 4.69 8.66
CA GLY A 63 -4.06 3.39 8.36
C GLY A 63 -3.13 2.52 7.53
N SER A 64 -3.09 1.24 7.86
CA SER A 64 -2.28 0.25 7.15
C SER A 64 -3.11 -0.60 6.19
N LEU A 65 -2.50 -1.07 5.10
CA LEU A 65 -3.13 -1.98 4.15
C LEU A 65 -2.74 -3.45 4.43
N ASP A 66 -3.74 -4.33 4.39
CA ASP A 66 -3.51 -5.77 4.32
C ASP A 66 -3.13 -6.17 2.89
N TRP A 67 -2.29 -7.20 2.73
CA TRP A 67 -1.92 -7.71 1.41
C TRP A 67 -2.47 -9.12 1.18
N ASN A 68 -3.30 -9.26 0.15
CA ASN A 68 -3.62 -10.56 -0.45
C ASN A 68 -2.52 -10.91 -1.47
N LEU A 69 -1.44 -11.51 -0.97
CA LEU A 69 -0.25 -11.83 -1.77
C LEU A 69 -0.46 -13.09 -2.62
N THR A 70 -0.28 -12.93 -3.93
CA THR A 70 -0.13 -14.06 -4.88
C THR A 70 1.29 -14.08 -5.43
N ILE A 71 1.99 -15.20 -5.26
CA ILE A 71 3.29 -15.42 -5.92
C ILE A 71 3.03 -15.99 -7.31
N TRP A 72 3.53 -15.31 -8.34
CA TRP A 72 3.49 -15.78 -9.72
C TRP A 72 4.84 -16.33 -10.14
N ASN A 73 4.89 -17.63 -10.47
CA ASN A 73 6.09 -18.30 -10.95
C ASN A 73 6.02 -18.55 -12.46
N PRO A 74 7.16 -18.75 -13.15
CA PRO A 74 7.17 -18.99 -14.59
C PRO A 74 6.32 -20.18 -15.09
N GLN A 75 6.05 -21.15 -14.21
CA GLN A 75 5.28 -22.37 -14.53
C GLN A 75 3.78 -22.19 -14.30
N ASP A 76 3.37 -21.14 -13.59
CA ASP A 76 1.98 -20.87 -13.28
C ASP A 76 1.28 -20.29 -14.53
N PRO A 77 -0.03 -20.54 -14.71
CA PRO A 77 -0.79 -19.90 -15.77
C PRO A 77 -0.70 -18.37 -15.66
N THR A 78 -0.69 -17.67 -16.80
CA THR A 78 -0.75 -16.21 -16.82
C THR A 78 -1.99 -15.73 -16.06
N PRO A 79 -1.84 -14.89 -15.02
CA PRO A 79 -2.98 -14.32 -14.31
C PRO A 79 -3.67 -13.26 -15.17
N ASN A 80 -4.93 -12.97 -14.85
CA ASN A 80 -5.56 -11.75 -15.35
C ASN A 80 -5.00 -10.56 -14.56
N PHE A 81 -4.15 -9.74 -15.19
CA PHE A 81 -3.48 -8.61 -14.52
C PHE A 81 -4.46 -7.58 -13.98
N SER A 82 -5.64 -7.42 -14.58
CA SER A 82 -6.68 -6.50 -14.08
C SER A 82 -7.32 -6.94 -12.76
N ASP A 83 -7.06 -8.16 -12.29
CA ASP A 83 -7.56 -8.63 -10.98
C ASP A 83 -6.64 -8.19 -9.81
N TYR A 84 -5.51 -7.53 -10.11
CA TYR A 84 -4.51 -7.13 -9.12
C TYR A 84 -4.35 -5.62 -9.07
N ASP A 85 -4.17 -5.11 -7.86
CA ASP A 85 -3.91 -3.68 -7.62
C ASP A 85 -2.46 -3.32 -7.95
N VAL A 86 -1.54 -4.28 -7.81
CA VAL A 86 -0.11 -4.06 -8.04
C VAL A 86 0.59 -5.31 -8.55
N LEU A 87 1.41 -5.14 -9.59
CA LEU A 87 2.44 -6.09 -9.99
C LEU A 87 3.79 -5.63 -9.43
N ALA A 88 4.29 -6.39 -8.46
CA ALA A 88 5.59 -6.18 -7.84
C ALA A 88 6.62 -7.16 -8.40
N ILE A 89 7.63 -6.64 -9.08
CA ILE A 89 8.73 -7.37 -9.69
C ILE A 89 9.96 -7.23 -8.78
N GLY A 90 10.28 -8.32 -8.08
CA GLY A 90 11.37 -8.37 -7.12
C GLY A 90 12.77 -8.33 -7.74
N THR A 91 13.77 -8.18 -6.89
CA THR A 91 15.19 -8.08 -7.28
C THR A 91 15.62 -9.26 -8.12
N GLY A 92 16.33 -8.98 -9.20
CA GLY A 92 16.87 -9.99 -10.10
C GLY A 92 15.82 -10.68 -10.96
N GLY A 93 14.55 -10.24 -10.92
CA GLY A 93 13.52 -10.49 -11.93
C GLY A 93 13.15 -11.95 -12.24
N GLY A 94 13.72 -12.95 -11.57
CA GLY A 94 13.54 -14.35 -11.95
C GLY A 94 13.88 -14.63 -13.43
N ASP A 95 13.25 -15.65 -14.01
CA ASP A 95 13.24 -15.80 -15.48
C ASP A 95 12.33 -14.71 -16.09
N THR A 96 12.91 -13.61 -16.54
CA THR A 96 12.12 -12.47 -17.05
C THR A 96 11.39 -12.77 -18.35
N THR A 97 11.58 -13.95 -18.95
CA THR A 97 10.85 -14.41 -20.14
C THR A 97 9.34 -14.36 -19.94
N THR A 98 8.84 -14.71 -18.74
CA THR A 98 7.41 -14.67 -18.43
C THR A 98 6.87 -13.24 -18.43
N ILE A 99 7.61 -12.27 -17.89
CA ILE A 99 7.26 -10.85 -18.00
C ILE A 99 7.25 -10.42 -19.47
N PHE A 100 8.28 -10.78 -20.23
CA PHE A 100 8.41 -10.43 -21.65
C PHE A 100 7.31 -11.01 -22.53
N ASN A 101 6.85 -12.23 -22.23
CA ASN A 101 5.75 -12.88 -22.95
C ASN A 101 4.40 -12.20 -22.69
N ASN A 102 4.26 -11.50 -21.57
CA ASN A 102 3.02 -10.87 -21.15
C ASN A 102 3.06 -9.33 -21.22
N LYS A 103 4.06 -8.74 -21.90
CA LYS A 103 4.27 -7.29 -21.94
C LYS A 103 3.02 -6.48 -22.35
N GLU A 104 2.25 -6.99 -23.31
CA GLU A 104 1.06 -6.30 -23.84
C GLU A 104 -0.09 -6.34 -22.82
N ALA A 105 -0.31 -7.49 -22.17
CA ALA A 105 -1.34 -7.64 -21.15
C ALA A 105 -1.00 -6.84 -19.89
N ILE A 106 0.28 -6.81 -19.49
CA ILE A 106 0.76 -5.96 -18.39
C ILE A 106 0.53 -4.49 -18.74
N ALA A 107 0.94 -4.04 -19.93
CA ALA A 107 0.74 -2.65 -20.36
C ALA A 107 -0.74 -2.26 -20.45
N ALA A 108 -1.63 -3.18 -20.82
CA ALA A 108 -3.06 -2.92 -20.89
C ALA A 108 -3.74 -2.79 -19.51
N ALA A 109 -3.24 -3.51 -18.49
CA ALA A 109 -3.76 -3.41 -17.11
C ALA A 109 -3.09 -2.29 -16.29
N ARG A 110 -1.88 -1.87 -16.68
CA ARG A 110 -1.06 -0.88 -15.99
C ARG A 110 -1.76 0.48 -15.90
N GLY A 111 -1.88 1.00 -14.69
CA GLY A 111 -2.30 2.37 -14.41
C GLY A 111 -1.15 3.37 -14.59
N ASN A 112 -1.31 4.57 -14.04
CA ASN A 112 -0.30 5.64 -14.11
C ASN A 112 0.78 5.57 -13.01
N ARG A 113 0.70 4.61 -12.07
CA ARG A 113 1.62 4.47 -10.93
C ARG A 113 2.68 3.41 -11.21
N THR A 114 3.91 3.87 -11.41
CA THR A 114 5.09 3.02 -11.61
C THR A 114 6.18 3.50 -10.68
N PHE A 115 6.60 2.61 -9.80
CA PHE A 115 7.70 2.76 -8.89
C PHE A 115 8.88 1.95 -9.41
N LEU A 116 10.03 2.60 -9.60
CA LEU A 116 11.26 1.95 -10.02
C LEU A 116 12.36 2.27 -9.00
N SER A 117 13.02 1.23 -8.50
CA SER A 117 14.13 1.41 -7.56
C SER A 117 15.31 0.55 -7.92
N GLY A 118 16.48 1.16 -7.94
CA GLY A 118 17.75 0.44 -7.99
C GLY A 118 18.13 -0.24 -6.68
N GLN A 119 17.32 -0.06 -5.63
CA GLN A 119 17.49 -0.73 -4.33
C GLN A 119 16.88 -2.14 -4.34
N ASP A 120 17.50 -3.07 -3.62
CA ASP A 120 17.08 -4.47 -3.46
C ASP A 120 16.50 -4.76 -2.07
N ALA A 121 15.48 -3.99 -1.69
CA ALA A 121 14.88 -4.03 -0.35
C ALA A 121 14.32 -5.41 0.02
N ASP A 122 13.76 -6.14 -0.95
CA ASP A 122 13.30 -7.53 -0.80
C ASP A 122 14.44 -8.51 -0.46
N ARG A 123 15.67 -8.22 -0.86
CA ARG A 123 16.86 -8.97 -0.45
C ARG A 123 17.31 -8.57 0.95
N HIS A 124 17.25 -7.28 1.28
CA HIS A 124 17.83 -6.73 2.50
C HIS A 124 16.95 -6.81 3.75
N TYR A 125 15.62 -6.83 3.64
CA TYR A 125 14.74 -6.81 4.82
C TYR A 125 14.99 -7.97 5.81
N SER A 126 15.44 -9.14 5.35
CA SER A 126 15.72 -10.30 6.22
C SER A 126 17.18 -10.38 6.69
N SER A 127 18.11 -9.74 5.97
CA SER A 127 19.56 -9.89 6.21
C SER A 127 20.16 -8.70 6.93
N ARG A 128 19.59 -7.51 6.72
CA ARG A 128 20.00 -6.22 7.31
C ARG A 128 18.76 -5.33 7.48
N PRO A 129 17.81 -5.70 8.36
CA PRO A 129 16.51 -5.03 8.45
C PRO A 129 16.55 -3.53 8.79
N GLY A 130 17.70 -2.99 9.24
CA GLY A 130 17.74 -1.67 9.86
C GLY A 130 16.89 -1.62 11.15
N PRO A 131 16.78 -0.45 11.81
CA PRO A 131 15.72 -0.22 12.77
C PRO A 131 14.35 -0.38 12.07
N ARG A 132 13.37 -1.07 12.67
CA ARG A 132 11.97 -0.93 12.21
C ARG A 132 11.42 0.37 12.82
N PRO A 133 10.75 1.27 12.07
CA PRO A 133 10.31 1.18 10.66
C PRO A 133 11.33 1.58 9.58
N ASP A 134 12.44 2.22 9.97
CA ASP A 134 13.42 2.87 9.10
C ASP A 134 14.38 1.90 8.35
N GLY A 135 13.96 1.39 7.19
CA GLY A 135 14.80 0.49 6.39
C GLY A 135 14.07 -0.26 5.26
N PRO A 136 14.62 -1.41 4.79
CA PRO A 136 14.10 -2.14 3.64
C PRO A 136 12.63 -2.57 3.76
N LEU A 137 12.16 -2.87 4.98
CA LEU A 137 10.77 -3.28 5.20
C LEU A 137 9.81 -2.12 4.92
N GLY A 138 10.03 -0.97 5.57
CA GLY A 138 9.16 0.20 5.38
C GLY A 138 9.18 0.70 3.96
N PHE A 139 10.38 0.74 3.36
CA PHE A 139 10.53 1.13 1.96
C PHE A 139 9.71 0.27 1.00
N LEU A 140 9.75 -1.06 1.16
CA LEU A 140 9.00 -1.96 0.30
C LEU A 140 7.49 -1.91 0.57
N VAL A 141 7.08 -1.74 1.83
CA VAL A 141 5.66 -1.58 2.18
C VAL A 141 5.10 -0.30 1.56
N ASN A 142 5.76 0.83 1.74
CA ASN A 142 5.30 2.10 1.19
C ASN A 142 5.28 2.09 -0.34
N ALA A 143 6.27 1.47 -0.98
CA ALA A 143 6.29 1.33 -2.44
C ALA A 143 5.08 0.54 -2.98
N ILE A 144 4.75 -0.59 -2.36
CA ILE A 144 3.63 -1.44 -2.77
C ILE A 144 2.29 -0.76 -2.47
N ASN A 145 2.16 -0.15 -1.29
CA ASN A 145 0.95 0.58 -0.92
C ASN A 145 0.72 1.76 -1.88
N TRP A 146 1.73 2.61 -2.11
CA TRP A 146 1.64 3.73 -3.04
C TRP A 146 1.25 3.28 -4.45
N ALA A 147 1.86 2.21 -4.98
CA ALA A 147 1.56 1.74 -6.32
C ALA A 147 0.15 1.13 -6.43
N GLY A 148 -0.29 0.40 -5.40
CA GLY A 148 -1.56 -0.31 -5.37
C GLY A 148 -2.78 0.56 -5.04
N SER A 149 -2.59 1.71 -4.40
CA SER A 149 -3.71 2.57 -3.99
C SER A 149 -4.26 3.45 -5.13
N GLY A 150 -4.63 2.92 -6.29
CA GLY A 150 -5.30 3.77 -7.31
C GLY A 150 -5.92 2.99 -8.47
N GLU A 151 -6.39 3.71 -9.51
CA GLU A 151 -7.03 3.07 -10.68
C GLU A 151 -6.03 2.32 -11.56
N GLY A 152 -6.39 1.09 -11.95
CA GLY A 152 -5.54 0.20 -12.73
C GLY A 152 -4.41 -0.42 -11.90
N MET A 153 -3.69 -1.37 -12.47
CA MET A 153 -2.60 -2.07 -11.79
C MET A 153 -1.37 -1.17 -11.67
N GLY A 154 -0.89 -0.91 -10.45
CA GLY A 154 0.40 -0.27 -10.21
C GLY A 154 1.58 -1.19 -10.53
N ILE A 155 2.73 -0.59 -10.82
CA ILE A 155 3.99 -1.34 -11.01
C ILE A 155 4.96 -0.98 -9.89
N VAL A 156 5.54 -2.00 -9.26
CA VAL A 156 6.73 -1.87 -8.41
C VAL A 156 7.82 -2.70 -9.07
N ALA A 157 8.93 -2.10 -9.49
CA ALA A 157 10.07 -2.85 -10.00
C ALA A 157 11.33 -2.49 -9.21
N LEU A 158 11.88 -3.50 -8.53
CA LEU A 158 13.18 -3.42 -7.89
C LEU A 158 14.29 -3.76 -8.87
N VAL A 159 15.55 -3.59 -8.43
CA VAL A 159 16.72 -3.63 -9.31
C VAL A 159 16.65 -4.76 -10.36
N GLY A 160 16.66 -4.32 -11.62
CA GLY A 160 16.40 -5.16 -12.77
C GLY A 160 17.60 -5.31 -13.69
N GLN A 161 18.76 -5.77 -13.18
CA GLN A 161 19.97 -5.89 -14.01
C GLN A 161 19.65 -6.66 -15.31
N ASN A 162 19.64 -5.89 -16.41
CA ASN A 162 19.41 -6.27 -17.80
C ASN A 162 17.98 -6.45 -18.30
N TRP A 163 16.94 -6.51 -17.45
CA TRP A 163 15.58 -6.74 -17.96
C TRP A 163 14.86 -5.45 -18.32
N TRP A 164 15.06 -4.36 -17.58
CA TRP A 164 14.43 -3.07 -17.87
C TRP A 164 14.69 -2.58 -19.29
N LEU A 165 15.94 -2.70 -19.75
CA LEU A 165 16.40 -2.23 -21.06
C LEU A 165 16.31 -3.28 -22.17
N ASN A 166 15.79 -4.48 -21.87
CA ASN A 166 15.61 -5.53 -22.86
C ASN A 166 14.54 -5.11 -23.89
N ASP A 167 14.74 -5.42 -25.18
CA ASP A 167 13.81 -5.09 -26.28
C ASP A 167 12.38 -5.64 -26.11
N ARG A 168 12.20 -6.61 -25.20
CA ARG A 168 10.90 -7.21 -24.87
C ARG A 168 10.29 -6.67 -23.58
N SER A 169 10.97 -5.77 -22.88
CA SER A 169 10.49 -5.11 -21.67
C SER A 169 9.41 -4.08 -22.00
N PHE A 170 8.37 -4.02 -21.17
CA PHE A 170 7.38 -2.95 -21.24
C PHE A 170 7.88 -1.61 -20.69
N LEU A 171 9.06 -1.58 -20.06
CA LEU A 171 9.70 -0.37 -19.54
C LEU A 171 10.83 0.15 -20.44
N LYS A 172 11.20 -0.55 -21.51
CA LYS A 172 12.41 -0.21 -22.29
C LYS A 172 12.35 1.22 -22.82
N ASP A 173 11.28 1.56 -23.52
CA ASP A 173 11.16 2.86 -24.21
C ASP A 173 11.13 4.03 -23.22
N GLU A 174 10.67 3.78 -21.99
CA GLU A 174 10.67 4.77 -20.91
C GLU A 174 12.07 4.98 -20.30
N LEU A 175 12.90 3.93 -20.28
CA LEU A 175 14.14 3.88 -19.51
C LEU A 175 15.42 3.97 -20.36
N GLU A 176 15.33 3.74 -21.66
CA GLU A 176 16.47 3.74 -22.56
C GLU A 176 17.20 5.09 -22.56
N GLY A 177 18.51 5.05 -22.30
CA GLY A 177 19.35 6.24 -22.18
C GLY A 177 19.38 6.89 -20.78
N TYR A 178 18.46 6.52 -19.88
CA TYR A 178 18.36 7.13 -18.54
C TYR A 178 18.85 6.22 -17.41
N VAL A 179 19.08 4.93 -17.66
CA VAL A 179 19.54 3.97 -16.64
C VAL A 179 21.06 3.87 -16.59
N SER A 180 21.63 3.86 -15.38
CA SER A 180 23.06 3.67 -15.14
C SER A 180 23.31 2.66 -14.02
N TYR A 181 24.25 1.74 -14.24
CA TYR A 181 24.62 0.71 -13.27
C TYR A 181 25.81 1.16 -12.43
N PHE A 182 25.60 1.25 -11.11
CA PHE A 182 26.63 1.57 -10.14
C PHE A 182 26.18 1.14 -8.74
N ALA A 183 27.14 0.94 -7.85
CA ALA A 183 26.86 0.70 -6.44
C ALA A 183 26.69 2.03 -5.71
N GLU A 184 25.63 2.15 -4.92
CA GLU A 184 25.35 3.27 -4.02
C GLU A 184 25.12 2.73 -2.60
N GLN A 185 25.63 3.47 -1.62
CA GLN A 185 25.51 3.18 -0.19
C GLN A 185 24.96 4.37 0.60
N ASN A 186 24.94 5.55 0.00
CA ASN A 186 24.44 6.80 0.53
C ASN A 186 23.20 7.22 -0.27
N VAL A 187 22.05 6.64 0.12
CA VAL A 187 20.75 7.00 -0.46
C VAL A 187 20.23 8.22 0.28
N VAL A 188 19.98 9.31 -0.44
CA VAL A 188 19.50 10.56 0.15
C VAL A 188 18.02 10.70 -0.13
N ILE A 189 17.22 11.01 0.88
CA ILE A 189 15.85 11.50 0.72
C ILE A 189 15.95 13.03 0.59
N PRO A 190 15.72 13.62 -0.61
CA PRO A 190 15.73 15.07 -0.78
C PRO A 190 14.62 15.74 0.05
N ALA A 191 14.84 16.98 0.45
CA ALA A 191 13.86 17.73 1.25
C ALA A 191 12.56 17.99 0.46
N GLU A 192 12.67 18.16 -0.87
CA GLU A 192 11.52 18.37 -1.76
C GLU A 192 10.61 17.14 -1.89
N SER A 193 11.08 15.95 -1.52
CA SER A 193 10.34 14.69 -1.61
C SER A 193 10.30 13.94 -0.28
N SER A 194 10.64 14.59 0.85
CA SER A 194 10.60 13.96 2.17
C SER A 194 9.20 13.53 2.56
N ASP A 195 8.21 14.31 2.15
CA ASP A 195 6.79 14.11 2.49
C ASP A 195 6.09 13.26 1.41
N PHE A 196 6.84 12.72 0.45
CA PHE A 196 6.29 11.81 -0.55
C PHE A 196 5.87 10.49 0.14
N PRO A 197 4.69 9.90 -0.16
CA PRO A 197 4.16 8.75 0.59
C PRO A 197 5.12 7.55 0.70
N VAL A 198 5.95 7.31 -0.32
CA VAL A 198 6.98 6.25 -0.26
C VAL A 198 7.99 6.47 0.88
N ASN A 199 8.30 7.72 1.20
CA ASN A 199 9.30 8.10 2.20
C ASN A 199 8.74 8.20 3.62
N GLU A 200 7.47 7.90 3.82
CA GLU A 200 6.81 7.95 5.13
C GLU A 200 7.53 7.08 6.18
N GLY A 201 7.93 7.69 7.28
CA GLY A 201 8.66 7.01 8.36
C GLY A 201 10.08 6.54 8.00
N LEU A 202 10.61 6.91 6.83
CA LEU A 202 11.94 6.55 6.36
C LEU A 202 12.93 7.70 6.54
N THR A 203 14.22 7.34 6.67
CA THR A 203 15.32 8.30 6.71
C THR A 203 16.37 7.96 5.67
N THR A 204 17.15 8.97 5.29
CA THR A 204 18.39 8.79 4.50
C THR A 204 19.31 7.74 5.14
N ALA A 205 19.38 7.68 6.47
CA ALA A 205 20.21 6.71 7.16
C ALA A 205 19.66 5.27 7.03
N GLY A 206 18.34 5.09 7.13
CA GLY A 206 17.72 3.77 7.00
C GLY A 206 17.74 3.21 5.59
N LEU A 207 17.73 4.05 4.56
CA LEU A 207 17.92 3.63 3.15
C LEU A 207 19.40 3.39 2.76
N SER A 208 20.32 3.67 3.67
CA SER A 208 21.77 3.64 3.40
C SER A 208 22.48 2.43 4.05
N ASN A 209 23.68 2.14 3.56
CA ASN A 209 24.63 1.18 4.14
C ASN A 209 24.16 -0.29 4.22
N TRP A 210 23.35 -0.75 3.25
CA TRP A 210 22.88 -2.14 3.22
C TRP A 210 23.89 -3.17 2.72
N ASN A 211 25.20 -2.85 2.66
CA ASN A 211 26.26 -3.57 1.91
C ASN A 211 26.32 -3.29 0.42
N THR A 212 25.23 -2.80 -0.14
CA THR A 212 25.06 -2.05 -1.39
C THR A 212 23.58 -1.70 -1.34
N SER A 213 23.24 -0.45 -1.06
CA SER A 213 21.83 -0.05 -0.96
C SER A 213 21.15 0.00 -2.32
N ALA A 214 21.88 0.48 -3.35
CA ALA A 214 21.39 0.44 -4.73
C ALA A 214 22.46 -0.06 -5.70
N HIS A 215 21.99 -0.76 -6.73
CA HIS A 215 22.80 -1.35 -7.79
C HIS A 215 22.59 -0.67 -9.15
N THR A 216 21.66 0.28 -9.21
CA THR A 216 21.26 1.00 -10.41
C THR A 216 20.77 2.38 -9.99
N GLY A 217 20.94 3.36 -10.87
CA GLY A 217 20.33 4.67 -10.73
C GLY A 217 19.79 5.16 -12.06
N PHE A 218 19.05 6.25 -11.98
CA PHE A 218 18.32 6.87 -13.08
C PHE A 218 18.78 8.32 -13.21
N ASP A 219 19.04 8.78 -14.43
CA ASP A 219 19.26 10.21 -14.69
C ASP A 219 18.03 11.01 -14.24
N LYS A 220 18.23 12.06 -13.43
CA LYS A 220 17.11 12.85 -12.87
C LYS A 220 16.31 13.62 -13.93
N ASN A 221 16.79 13.73 -15.17
CA ASN A 221 16.09 14.38 -16.27
C ASN A 221 15.18 13.43 -17.07
N ILE A 222 14.96 12.20 -16.59
CA ILE A 222 14.07 11.24 -17.23
C ILE A 222 12.64 11.83 -17.40
N PRO A 223 12.09 11.88 -18.63
CA PRO A 223 10.76 12.40 -18.85
C PRO A 223 9.67 11.55 -18.18
N GLY A 224 8.68 12.20 -17.56
CA GLY A 224 7.51 11.51 -16.99
C GLY A 224 7.77 10.81 -15.65
N TYR A 225 8.93 11.02 -15.04
CA TYR A 225 9.28 10.45 -13.74
C TYR A 225 9.80 11.52 -12.78
N LEU A 226 9.47 11.36 -11.50
CA LEU A 226 9.94 12.14 -10.37
C LEU A 226 11.01 11.34 -9.61
N SER A 227 12.15 11.95 -9.30
CA SER A 227 13.10 11.40 -8.32
C SER A 227 12.56 11.62 -6.92
N ILE A 228 12.53 10.56 -6.11
CA ILE A 228 12.14 10.63 -4.69
C ILE A 228 13.26 10.23 -3.74
N ASN A 229 14.27 9.49 -4.23
CA ASN A 229 15.50 9.20 -3.50
C ASN A 229 16.71 9.35 -4.44
N ASP A 230 17.69 10.14 -4.02
CA ASP A 230 18.89 10.47 -4.79
C ASP A 230 20.06 9.55 -4.48
N ALA A 231 20.93 9.36 -5.48
CA ALA A 231 22.26 8.78 -5.29
C ALA A 231 23.20 9.84 -4.69
N GLY A 232 23.37 9.83 -3.37
CA GLY A 232 24.15 10.85 -2.67
C GLY A 232 25.63 10.88 -3.06
N SER A 233 26.18 9.79 -3.58
CA SER A 233 27.56 9.74 -4.09
C SER A 233 27.69 10.16 -5.56
N ARG A 234 26.57 10.33 -6.27
CA ARG A 234 26.54 10.57 -7.71
C ARG A 234 25.51 11.64 -8.12
N PRO A 235 25.88 12.93 -8.02
CA PRO A 235 25.00 14.04 -8.41
C PRO A 235 24.42 13.87 -9.82
N GLY A 236 23.14 14.23 -9.97
CA GLY A 236 22.40 14.06 -11.22
C GLY A 236 21.71 12.70 -11.38
N TYR A 237 21.89 11.77 -10.43
CA TYR A 237 21.23 10.47 -10.43
C TYR A 237 20.30 10.27 -9.23
N ALA A 238 19.17 9.62 -9.49
CA ALA A 238 18.26 9.04 -8.52
C ALA A 238 18.52 7.55 -8.33
N VAL A 239 18.24 6.99 -7.16
CA VAL A 239 18.14 5.53 -6.97
C VAL A 239 16.68 5.04 -6.94
N THR A 240 15.73 5.96 -6.81
CA THR A 240 14.29 5.64 -6.81
C THR A 240 13.52 6.74 -7.51
N ILE A 241 12.72 6.34 -8.50
CA ILE A 241 11.86 7.23 -9.29
C ILE A 241 10.43 6.70 -9.36
N VAL A 242 9.47 7.61 -9.52
CA VAL A 242 8.04 7.33 -9.60
C VAL A 242 7.39 8.08 -10.74
N SER A 243 6.39 7.50 -11.41
CA SER A 243 5.72 8.14 -12.57
C SER A 243 4.56 9.07 -12.21
N ALA A 244 4.11 9.08 -10.97
CA ALA A 244 3.01 9.92 -10.49
C ALA A 244 3.44 10.72 -9.25
N SER A 245 3.03 11.99 -9.18
CA SER A 245 3.33 12.89 -8.05
C SER A 245 2.46 12.62 -6.82
N GLU A 246 1.38 11.85 -6.98
CA GLU A 246 0.43 11.50 -5.93
C GLU A 246 0.07 10.00 -6.06
N ALA A 247 -0.24 9.34 -4.94
CA ALA A 247 -1.03 8.12 -5.00
C ALA A 247 -2.47 8.57 -5.26
N ASP A 248 -3.05 8.27 -6.43
CA ASP A 248 -4.43 8.67 -6.78
C ASP A 248 -5.52 7.99 -5.92
N GLY A 249 -5.13 7.29 -4.86
CA GLY A 249 -6.00 6.74 -3.82
C GLY A 249 -5.26 6.68 -2.50
N GLY A 250 -5.97 6.96 -1.42
CA GLY A 250 -5.41 6.98 -0.08
C GLY A 250 -4.98 5.59 0.40
N THR A 251 -4.28 5.57 1.53
CA THR A 251 -4.04 4.39 2.39
C THR A 251 -5.33 3.72 2.90
N LEU A 252 -6.48 4.34 2.64
CA LEU A 252 -7.83 3.82 2.92
C LEU A 252 -8.32 2.78 1.89
N GLY A 253 -7.52 2.48 0.85
CA GLY A 253 -7.91 1.62 -0.27
C GLY A 253 -8.89 2.28 -1.22
N SER A 254 -9.26 1.57 -2.30
CA SER A 254 -10.31 2.01 -3.21
C SER A 254 -11.59 2.24 -2.41
N GLU A 255 -12.25 3.40 -2.52
CA GLU A 255 -13.53 3.65 -1.86
C GLU A 255 -14.48 2.51 -2.27
N THR A 256 -14.77 1.60 -1.34
CA THR A 256 -15.86 0.64 -1.55
C THR A 256 -17.10 1.46 -1.80
N GLU A 257 -17.74 1.23 -2.95
CA GLU A 257 -19.03 1.81 -3.33
C GLU A 257 -19.90 1.86 -2.07
N LYS A 258 -20.22 3.07 -1.59
CA LYS A 258 -20.97 3.28 -0.34
C LYS A 258 -22.19 2.36 -0.36
N VAL A 259 -22.12 1.24 0.36
CA VAL A 259 -23.29 0.43 0.64
C VAL A 259 -24.27 1.40 1.29
N PRO A 260 -25.45 1.65 0.71
CA PRO A 260 -26.41 2.56 1.31
C PRO A 260 -26.65 2.06 2.73
N GLU A 261 -26.30 2.87 3.72
CA GLU A 261 -26.64 2.51 5.09
C GLU A 261 -28.14 2.22 5.12
N PRO A 262 -28.58 1.12 5.78
CA PRO A 262 -29.99 0.90 5.97
C PRO A 262 -30.53 2.13 6.68
N SER A 263 -31.31 2.92 5.92
CA SER A 263 -31.73 4.27 6.30
C SER A 263 -32.08 4.31 7.78
N THR A 264 -31.32 5.06 8.57
CA THR A 264 -31.53 5.24 10.01
C THR A 264 -32.96 5.74 10.31
N MET A 265 -33.63 6.29 9.28
CA MET A 265 -35.04 6.66 9.27
C MET A 265 -36.01 5.49 9.43
N ALA A 266 -35.68 4.27 9.01
CA ALA A 266 -36.51 3.09 9.22
C ALA A 266 -36.49 2.64 10.70
N MET A 267 -35.33 2.70 11.36
CA MET A 267 -35.22 2.39 12.80
C MET A 267 -35.79 3.49 13.70
N LEU A 268 -35.64 4.77 13.34
CA LEU A 268 -36.31 5.89 14.02
C LEU A 268 -37.84 5.87 13.82
N GLY A 269 -38.31 5.48 12.63
CA GLY A 269 -39.74 5.32 12.33
C GLY A 269 -40.40 4.21 13.15
N MET A 270 -39.73 3.05 13.30
CA MET A 270 -40.26 1.93 14.08
C MET A 270 -40.26 2.19 15.59
N THR A 271 -39.26 2.92 16.12
CA THR A 271 -39.26 3.34 17.53
C THR A 271 -40.32 4.40 17.82
N ALA A 272 -40.57 5.33 16.90
CA ALA A 272 -41.66 6.30 17.05
C ALA A 272 -43.04 5.62 17.05
N ILE A 273 -43.30 4.68 16.14
CA ILE A 273 -44.58 3.94 16.10
C ILE A 273 -44.81 3.11 17.37
N ALA A 274 -43.76 2.47 17.90
CA ALA A 274 -43.84 1.74 19.17
C ALA A 274 -44.14 2.67 20.37
N LEU A 275 -43.53 3.86 20.42
CA LEU A 275 -43.74 4.85 21.48
C LEU A 275 -45.12 5.53 21.41
N PHE A 276 -45.66 5.78 20.20
CA PHE A 276 -47.00 6.35 20.02
C PHE A 276 -48.12 5.31 20.18
N GLY A 277 -47.89 4.04 19.81
CA GLY A 277 -48.81 2.94 20.07
C GLY A 277 -49.04 2.69 21.58
N TYR A 278 -47.96 2.76 22.37
CA TYR A 278 -48.03 2.54 23.82
C TYR A 278 -48.76 3.67 24.58
N LYS A 279 -48.69 4.92 24.08
CA LYS A 279 -49.45 6.05 24.64
C LYS A 279 -50.96 5.98 24.37
N ARG A 280 -51.38 5.34 23.28
CA ARG A 280 -52.80 5.26 22.90
C ARG A 280 -53.56 4.19 23.70
N GLN A 281 -52.92 3.07 24.04
CA GLN A 281 -53.52 2.01 24.88
C GLN A 281 -53.70 2.39 26.36
N ARG A 282 -53.04 3.45 26.85
CA ARG A 282 -53.22 3.95 28.22
C ARG A 282 -54.33 4.99 28.37
N ARG A 283 -55.05 5.32 27.29
CA ARG A 283 -56.13 6.33 27.27
C ARG A 283 -57.49 5.78 26.80
N SER A 284 -57.64 4.47 26.67
CA SER A 284 -58.94 3.79 26.53
C SER A 284 -59.30 3.06 27.80
#